data_AF-A0A485BFX0-F1
#
_entry.id   AF-A0A485BFX0-F1
#
_cell.length_a   1.000
_cell.length_b   1.000
_cell.length_c   1.000
_cell.angle_alpha   90.00
_cell.angle_beta   90.00
_cell.angle_gamma   90.00
#
_symmetry.space_group_name_H-M   'P 1'
#
loop_
_entity.id
_entity.type
_entity.pdbx_description
1 polymer ?
#
loop_
_entity_poly.entity_id
_entity_poly.type
_entity_poly.pdbx_seq_one_letter_code
_entity_poly.pdbx_strand_id
1 'polypeptide(L)'
;MSGSKITAATLVNVVKFKTDQASLKAVRNDMKKLQKEFSKTERTIAKAKMQAQKQAYSAQMQQQKQVQKQQKQAAKQTAVDAKAKANEQKKLAAAQARALKIQQQQQAKTAKVSENADLARKRAAFQLGRLQNMSGADRYAAIKQANAIVDAYARGNQSLKSMSQALSQHLVTQRSISRK
;
A
#
# COMPACT_ATOMS: atom_id res chain seq x y z
N MET A 1 -15.06 125.75 34.22
CA MET A 1 -14.33 125.03 33.15
C MET A 1 -14.94 123.65 32.97
N SER A 2 -15.55 123.44 31.80
CA SER A 2 -15.86 122.18 31.11
C SER A 2 -16.38 120.99 31.92
N GLY A 3 -17.71 120.91 32.04
CA GLY A 3 -18.39 119.64 32.29
C GLY A 3 -18.68 118.95 30.96
N SER A 4 -17.98 117.87 30.67
CA SER A 4 -18.31 116.99 29.53
C SER A 4 -19.68 116.36 29.78
N LYS A 5 -20.70 116.83 29.06
CA LYS A 5 -22.04 116.21 29.01
C LYS A 5 -21.92 114.84 28.34
N ILE A 6 -22.07 113.77 29.13
CA ILE A 6 -22.29 112.41 28.63
C ILE A 6 -23.81 112.24 28.46
N THR A 7 -24.29 112.20 27.21
CA THR A 7 -25.73 112.23 26.89
C THR A 7 -26.39 110.85 26.85
N ALA A 8 -25.61 109.77 26.80
CA ALA A 8 -26.08 108.40 27.04
C ALA A 8 -24.87 107.49 27.35
N ALA A 9 -24.89 106.81 28.49
CA ALA A 9 -23.98 105.71 28.80
C ALA A 9 -24.80 104.44 28.98
N THR A 10 -24.58 103.43 28.14
CA THR A 10 -25.19 102.11 28.34
C THR A 10 -24.48 101.43 29.50
N LEU A 11 -25.16 101.33 30.65
CA LEU A 11 -24.64 100.59 31.80
C LEU A 11 -24.67 99.10 31.47
N VAL A 12 -23.53 98.53 31.07
CA VAL A 12 -23.40 97.08 30.89
C VAL A 12 -22.98 96.47 32.22
N ASN A 13 -23.92 95.80 32.89
CA ASN A 13 -23.65 95.05 34.11
C ASN A 13 -22.90 93.76 33.72
N VAL A 14 -21.59 93.71 33.94
CA VAL A 14 -20.80 92.48 33.74
C VAL A 14 -20.81 91.66 35.03
N VAL A 15 -21.55 90.55 35.02
CA VAL A 15 -21.49 89.56 36.10
C VAL A 15 -20.17 88.79 35.99
N LYS A 16 -19.15 89.20 36.76
CA LYS A 16 -17.93 88.40 36.94
C LYS A 16 -18.18 87.37 38.03
N PHE A 17 -18.37 86.12 37.63
CA PHE A 17 -18.34 85.01 38.58
C PHE A 17 -16.95 84.94 39.22
N LYS A 18 -16.86 85.11 40.54
CA LYS A 18 -15.65 84.79 41.30
C LYS A 18 -15.56 83.26 41.40
N THR A 19 -15.18 82.60 40.31
CA THR A 19 -14.74 81.22 40.40
C THR A 19 -13.41 81.24 41.13
N ASP A 20 -13.39 80.78 42.38
CA ASP A 20 -12.17 80.71 43.18
C ASP A 20 -11.12 79.90 42.41
N GLN A 21 -9.98 80.51 42.11
CA GLN A 21 -8.87 79.85 41.42
C GLN A 21 -8.39 78.61 42.20
N ALA A 22 -8.54 78.60 43.53
CA ALA A 22 -8.22 77.43 44.34
C ALA A 22 -9.13 76.25 44.01
N SER A 23 -10.44 76.47 43.90
CA SER A 23 -11.41 75.44 43.51
C SER A 23 -11.16 74.89 42.11
N LEU A 24 -10.81 75.75 41.13
CA LEU A 24 -10.44 75.28 39.78
C LEU A 24 -9.14 74.47 39.78
N LYS A 25 -8.14 74.85 40.60
CA LYS A 25 -6.90 74.08 40.77
C LYS A 25 -7.17 72.72 41.41
N ALA A 26 -8.07 72.65 42.41
CA ALA A 26 -8.48 71.40 43.05
C ALA A 26 -9.13 70.44 42.04
N VAL A 27 -10.14 70.92 41.29
CA VAL A 27 -10.81 70.13 40.24
C VAL A 27 -9.82 69.66 39.17
N ARG A 28 -8.85 70.49 38.78
CA ARG A 28 -7.82 70.12 37.79
C ARG A 28 -6.87 69.04 38.31
N ASN A 29 -6.53 69.09 39.61
CA ASN A 29 -5.68 68.09 40.26
C ASN A 29 -6.41 66.76 40.41
N ASP A 30 -7.68 66.79 40.78
CA ASP A 30 -8.52 65.59 40.86
C ASP A 30 -8.72 64.96 39.48
N MET A 31 -8.92 65.78 38.44
CA MET A 31 -8.98 65.29 37.07
C MET A 31 -7.67 64.65 36.61
N LYS A 32 -6.51 65.24 36.97
CA LYS A 32 -5.20 64.63 36.70
C LYS A 32 -4.99 63.32 37.45
N LYS A 33 -5.45 63.21 38.71
CA LYS A 33 -5.40 61.97 39.47
C LYS A 33 -6.25 60.88 38.84
N LEU A 34 -7.51 61.19 38.53
CA LEU A 34 -8.44 60.29 37.86
C LEU A 34 -7.87 59.79 36.53
N GLN A 35 -7.32 60.69 35.71
CA GLN A 35 -6.70 60.31 34.44
C GLN A 35 -5.52 59.34 34.64
N LYS A 36 -4.67 59.59 35.64
CA LYS A 36 -3.52 58.75 35.97
C LYS A 36 -3.94 57.37 36.51
N GLU A 37 -5.02 57.32 37.28
CA GLU A 37 -5.60 56.07 37.77
C GLU A 37 -6.19 55.27 36.61
N PHE A 38 -7.03 55.87 35.76
CA PHE A 38 -7.57 55.23 34.56
C PHE A 38 -6.49 54.63 33.66
N SER A 39 -5.41 55.37 33.37
CA SER A 39 -4.30 54.85 32.56
C SER A 39 -3.57 53.66 33.19
N LYS A 40 -3.51 53.58 34.52
CA LYS A 40 -2.95 52.42 35.23
C LYS A 40 -3.89 51.21 35.11
N THR A 41 -5.19 51.41 35.30
CA THR A 41 -6.21 50.37 35.21
C THR A 41 -6.31 49.81 33.78
N GLU A 42 -6.23 50.65 32.75
CA GLU A 42 -6.17 50.21 31.36
C GLU A 42 -4.95 49.32 31.09
N ARG A 43 -3.77 49.72 31.58
CA ARG A 43 -2.55 48.91 31.42
C ARG A 43 -2.66 47.55 32.10
N THR A 44 -3.26 47.47 33.29
CA THR A 44 -3.45 46.20 33.99
C THR A 44 -4.46 45.31 33.26
N ILE A 45 -5.57 45.87 32.78
CA ILE A 45 -6.57 45.13 32.00
C ILE A 45 -5.98 44.64 30.68
N ALA A 46 -5.22 45.48 29.97
CA ALA A 46 -4.56 45.10 28.72
C ALA A 46 -3.55 43.96 28.94
N LYS A 47 -2.75 44.02 30.02
CA LYS A 47 -1.80 42.96 30.37
C LYS A 47 -2.51 41.66 30.74
N ALA A 48 -3.60 41.72 31.49
CA ALA A 48 -4.43 40.56 31.85
C ALA A 48 -5.06 39.91 30.61
N LYS A 49 -5.65 40.71 29.71
CA LYS A 49 -6.20 40.22 28.44
C LYS A 49 -5.13 39.55 27.58
N MET A 50 -3.94 40.13 27.48
CA MET A 50 -2.84 39.56 26.71
C MET A 50 -2.35 38.23 27.31
N GLN A 51 -2.28 38.11 28.65
CA GLN A 51 -1.94 36.85 29.32
C GLN A 51 -3.01 35.77 29.08
N ALA A 52 -4.28 36.11 29.25
CA ALA A 52 -5.39 35.18 28.99
C ALA A 52 -5.39 34.70 27.53
N GLN A 53 -5.16 35.61 26.58
CA GLN A 53 -5.07 35.27 25.15
C GLN A 53 -3.87 34.37 24.84
N LYS A 54 -2.71 34.61 25.45
CA LYS A 54 -1.52 33.73 25.31
C LYS A 54 -1.80 32.34 25.85
N GLN A 55 -2.45 32.23 27.01
CA GLN A 55 -2.81 30.94 27.61
C GLN A 55 -3.81 30.19 26.72
N ALA A 56 -4.88 30.86 26.26
CA ALA A 56 -5.87 30.28 25.36
C ALA A 56 -5.24 29.78 24.05
N TYR A 57 -4.36 30.59 23.43
CA TYR A 57 -3.65 30.21 22.21
C TYR A 57 -2.73 29.00 22.44
N SER A 58 -2.00 28.98 23.55
CA SER A 58 -1.12 27.85 23.88
C SER A 58 -1.90 26.55 24.10
N ALA A 59 -3.05 26.61 24.76
CA ALA A 59 -3.93 25.45 24.97
C ALA A 59 -4.53 24.96 23.65
N GLN A 60 -4.98 25.87 22.79
CA GLN A 60 -5.50 25.55 21.47
C GLN A 60 -4.44 24.88 20.58
N MET A 61 -3.20 25.38 20.59
CA MET A 61 -2.09 24.78 19.85
C MET A 61 -1.73 23.39 20.38
N GLN A 62 -1.77 23.18 21.70
CA GLN A 62 -1.54 21.85 22.27
C GLN A 62 -2.63 20.86 21.86
N GLN A 63 -3.91 21.24 21.93
CA GLN A 63 -5.01 20.40 21.45
C GLN A 63 -4.86 20.06 19.97
N GLN A 64 -4.57 21.03 19.10
CA GLN A 64 -4.37 20.76 17.67
C GLN A 64 -3.21 19.78 17.42
N LYS A 65 -2.09 19.92 18.15
CA LYS A 65 -0.96 18.97 18.03
C LYS A 65 -1.34 17.56 18.46
N GLN A 66 -2.15 17.40 19.50
CA GLN A 66 -2.62 16.08 19.94
C GLN A 66 -3.54 15.43 18.91
N VAL A 67 -4.51 16.18 18.38
CA VAL A 67 -5.42 15.70 17.33
C VAL A 67 -4.64 15.29 16.07
N GLN A 68 -3.68 16.11 15.61
CA GLN A 68 -2.83 15.75 14.48
C GLN A 68 -1.99 14.50 14.73
N LYS A 69 -1.46 14.31 15.95
CA LYS A 69 -0.70 13.10 16.30
C LYS A 69 -1.59 11.85 16.26
N GLN A 70 -2.78 11.92 16.83
CA GLN A 70 -3.74 10.80 16.80
C GLN A 70 -4.18 10.47 15.37
N GLN A 71 -4.51 11.47 14.54
CA GLN A 71 -4.86 11.25 13.14
C GLN A 71 -3.71 10.63 12.33
N LYS A 72 -2.46 11.09 12.54
CA LYS A 72 -1.28 10.51 11.89
C LYS A 72 -0.99 9.08 12.34
N GLN A 73 -1.24 8.73 13.60
CA GLN A 73 -1.08 7.36 14.09
C GLN A 73 -2.15 6.43 13.53
N ALA A 74 -3.42 6.85 13.53
CA ALA A 74 -4.51 6.08 12.95
C ALA A 74 -4.32 5.80 11.45
N ALA A 75 -3.89 6.80 10.68
CA ALA A 75 -3.60 6.64 9.24
C ALA A 75 -2.40 5.71 8.96
N LYS A 76 -1.40 5.68 9.86
CA LYS A 76 -0.28 4.74 9.73
C LYS A 76 -0.72 3.30 9.99
N GLN A 77 -1.58 3.08 10.99
CA GLN A 77 -2.06 1.74 11.35
C GLN A 77 -2.88 1.11 10.21
N THR A 78 -3.83 1.85 9.65
CA THR A 78 -4.68 1.37 8.54
C THR A 78 -3.87 1.06 7.28
N ALA A 79 -2.82 1.85 6.99
CA ALA A 79 -1.94 1.60 5.86
C ALA A 79 -1.07 0.35 6.04
N VAL A 80 -0.65 0.03 7.27
CA VAL A 80 0.11 -1.19 7.57
C VAL A 80 -0.78 -2.42 7.44
N ASP A 81 -1.99 -2.36 7.99
CA ASP A 81 -2.94 -3.48 7.96
C ASP A 81 -3.41 -3.80 6.52
N ALA A 82 -3.64 -2.77 5.70
CA ALA A 82 -3.99 -2.96 4.29
C ALA A 82 -2.83 -3.60 3.49
N LYS A 83 -1.58 -3.19 3.77
CA LYS A 83 -0.39 -3.81 3.15
C LYS A 83 -0.18 -5.25 3.59
N ALA A 84 -0.43 -5.56 4.87
CA ALA A 84 -0.34 -6.92 5.39
C ALA A 84 -1.32 -7.86 4.69
N LYS A 85 -2.60 -7.47 4.60
CA LYS A 85 -3.65 -8.24 3.91
C LYS A 85 -3.35 -8.46 2.42
N ALA A 86 -2.86 -7.42 1.73
CA ALA A 86 -2.47 -7.53 0.33
C ALA A 86 -1.28 -8.49 0.12
N ASN A 87 -0.30 -8.48 1.03
CA ASN A 87 0.84 -9.38 0.97
C ASN A 87 0.45 -10.84 1.24
N GLU A 88 -0.47 -11.09 2.17
CA GLU A 88 -1.00 -12.43 2.43
C GLU A 88 -1.76 -12.99 1.23
N GLN A 89 -2.66 -12.20 0.62
CA GLN A 89 -3.35 -12.60 -0.60
C GLN A 89 -2.39 -12.90 -1.75
N LYS A 90 -1.35 -12.07 -1.93
CA LYS A 90 -0.31 -12.32 -2.94
C LYS A 90 0.46 -13.61 -2.68
N LYS A 91 0.78 -13.91 -1.41
CA LYS A 91 1.45 -15.17 -1.03
C LYS A 91 0.57 -16.39 -1.33
N LEU A 92 -0.72 -16.32 -0.99
CA LEU A 92 -1.68 -17.39 -1.28
C LEU A 92 -1.86 -17.61 -2.78
N ALA A 93 -2.02 -16.54 -3.56
CA ALA A 93 -2.11 -16.62 -5.02
C ALA A 93 -0.83 -17.19 -5.65
N ALA A 94 0.35 -16.77 -5.16
CA ALA A 94 1.62 -17.31 -5.64
C ALA A 94 1.79 -18.80 -5.29
N ALA A 95 1.32 -19.24 -4.12
CA ALA A 95 1.34 -20.65 -3.74
C ALA A 95 0.42 -21.50 -4.64
N GLN A 96 -0.80 -21.03 -4.91
CA GLN A 96 -1.74 -21.68 -5.82
C GLN A 96 -1.19 -21.75 -7.25
N ALA A 97 -0.61 -20.66 -7.76
CA ALA A 97 0.00 -20.64 -9.09
C ALA A 97 1.19 -21.61 -9.21
N ARG A 98 2.02 -21.72 -8.17
CA ARG A 98 3.11 -22.72 -8.13
C ARG A 98 2.58 -24.14 -8.11
N ALA A 99 1.56 -24.43 -7.31
CA ALA A 99 0.93 -25.74 -7.25
C ALA A 99 0.33 -26.15 -8.61
N LEU A 100 -0.42 -25.25 -9.25
CA LEU A 100 -0.99 -25.48 -10.58
C LEU A 100 0.11 -25.71 -11.63
N LYS A 101 1.19 -24.91 -11.59
CA LYS A 101 2.32 -25.08 -12.50
C LYS A 101 3.01 -26.43 -12.32
N ILE A 102 3.20 -26.88 -11.07
CA ILE A 102 3.77 -28.20 -10.78
C ILE A 102 2.83 -29.31 -11.29
N GLN A 103 1.53 -29.17 -11.07
CA GLN A 103 0.53 -30.12 -11.55
C GLN A 103 0.55 -30.22 -13.09
N GLN A 104 0.55 -29.08 -13.79
CA GLN A 104 0.65 -29.04 -15.25
C GLN A 104 1.96 -29.66 -15.75
N GLN A 105 3.09 -29.40 -15.08
CA GLN A 105 4.37 -30.01 -15.44
C GLN A 105 4.38 -31.53 -15.24
N GLN A 106 3.75 -32.03 -14.17
CA GLN A 106 3.62 -33.47 -13.94
C GLN A 106 2.74 -34.12 -15.00
N GLN A 107 1.58 -33.54 -15.30
CA GLN A 107 0.68 -34.00 -16.36
C GLN A 107 1.36 -34.01 -17.73
N ALA A 108 2.13 -32.95 -18.06
CA ALA A 108 2.86 -32.88 -19.32
C ALA A 108 3.97 -33.94 -19.41
N LYS A 109 4.66 -34.23 -18.30
CA LYS A 109 5.67 -35.30 -18.26
C LYS A 109 5.04 -36.67 -18.46
N THR A 110 3.94 -36.97 -17.76
CA THR A 110 3.25 -38.26 -17.90
C THR A 110 2.68 -38.43 -19.30
N ALA A 111 2.08 -37.38 -19.88
CA ALA A 111 1.56 -37.41 -21.25
C ALA A 111 2.67 -37.66 -22.29
N LYS A 112 3.84 -37.01 -22.13
CA LYS A 112 5.00 -37.27 -23.00
C LYS A 112 5.53 -38.70 -22.87
N VAL A 113 5.55 -39.25 -21.67
CA VAL A 113 5.95 -40.65 -21.46
C VAL A 113 4.97 -41.60 -22.12
N SER A 114 3.66 -41.38 -21.96
CA SER A 114 2.64 -42.22 -22.60
C SER A 114 2.67 -42.13 -24.13
N GLU A 115 2.78 -40.93 -24.69
CA GLU A 115 2.83 -40.72 -26.14
C GLU A 115 4.06 -41.40 -26.77
N ASN A 116 5.24 -41.22 -26.15
CA ASN A 116 6.47 -41.87 -26.62
C ASN A 116 6.38 -43.40 -26.52
N ALA A 117 5.77 -43.93 -25.46
CA ALA A 117 5.53 -45.36 -25.31
C ALA A 117 4.60 -45.87 -26.42
N ASP A 118 3.47 -45.21 -26.66
CA ASP A 118 2.52 -45.64 -27.68
C ASP A 118 3.10 -45.58 -29.09
N LEU A 119 3.87 -44.53 -29.41
CA LEU A 119 4.57 -44.42 -30.68
C LEU A 119 5.59 -45.55 -30.84
N ALA A 120 6.35 -45.86 -29.79
CA ALA A 120 7.33 -46.94 -29.81
C ALA A 120 6.66 -48.32 -30.01
N ARG A 121 5.54 -48.61 -29.32
CA ARG A 121 4.75 -49.83 -29.53
C ARG A 121 4.27 -49.95 -30.97
N LYS A 122 3.64 -48.90 -31.50
CA LYS A 122 3.12 -48.87 -32.89
C LYS A 122 4.24 -49.08 -33.90
N ARG A 123 5.37 -48.39 -33.72
CA ARG A 123 6.53 -48.51 -34.61
C ARG A 123 7.14 -49.91 -34.57
N ALA A 124 7.32 -50.50 -33.39
CA ALA A 124 7.85 -51.86 -33.25
C ALA A 124 6.91 -52.89 -33.88
N ALA A 125 5.61 -52.81 -33.58
CA ALA A 125 4.60 -53.69 -34.16
C ALA A 125 4.56 -53.59 -35.70
N PHE A 126 4.61 -52.38 -36.24
CA PHE A 126 4.65 -52.17 -37.70
C PHE A 126 5.91 -52.78 -38.33
N GLN A 127 7.09 -52.55 -37.74
CA GLN A 127 8.34 -53.07 -38.30
C GLN A 127 8.43 -54.59 -38.22
N LEU A 128 7.97 -55.20 -37.13
CA LEU A 128 7.89 -56.66 -37.00
C LEU A 128 6.82 -57.25 -37.92
N GLY A 129 5.71 -56.54 -38.12
CA GLY A 129 4.62 -56.93 -39.02
C GLY A 129 5.01 -56.99 -40.50
N ARG A 130 6.05 -56.24 -40.90
CA ARG A 130 6.57 -56.25 -42.28
C ARG A 130 7.53 -57.40 -42.57
N LEU A 131 7.94 -58.17 -41.56
CA LEU A 131 8.84 -59.30 -41.74
C LEU A 131 8.07 -60.49 -42.34
N GLN A 132 8.23 -60.72 -43.63
CA GLN A 132 7.43 -61.68 -44.42
C GLN A 132 7.71 -63.14 -44.04
N ASN A 133 8.92 -63.46 -43.60
CA ASN A 133 9.35 -64.82 -43.26
C ASN A 133 9.28 -65.11 -41.74
N MET A 134 8.32 -64.52 -41.05
CA MET A 134 8.03 -64.84 -39.64
C MET A 134 6.65 -65.47 -39.52
N SER A 135 6.57 -66.59 -38.79
CA SER A 135 5.28 -67.17 -38.43
C SER A 135 4.47 -66.20 -37.57
N GLY A 136 3.13 -66.35 -37.57
CA GLY A 136 2.27 -65.54 -36.72
C GLY A 136 2.60 -65.68 -35.22
N ALA A 137 3.00 -66.88 -34.78
CA ALA A 137 3.40 -67.15 -33.41
C ALA A 137 4.71 -66.44 -33.03
N ASP A 138 5.73 -66.50 -33.90
CA ASP A 138 7.01 -65.83 -33.66
C ASP A 138 6.87 -64.32 -33.69
N ARG A 139 6.02 -63.81 -34.59
CA ARG A 139 5.71 -62.37 -34.67
C ARG A 139 5.01 -61.89 -33.41
N TYR A 140 4.05 -62.65 -32.88
CA TYR A 140 3.40 -62.34 -31.61
C TYR A 140 4.38 -62.34 -30.44
N ALA A 141 5.25 -63.35 -30.35
CA ALA A 141 6.28 -63.43 -29.32
C ALA A 141 7.27 -62.24 -29.40
N ALA A 142 7.68 -61.86 -30.61
CA ALA A 142 8.53 -60.70 -30.84
C ALA A 142 7.83 -59.38 -30.43
N ILE A 143 6.57 -59.19 -30.79
CA ILE A 143 5.79 -58.00 -30.39
C ILE A 143 5.62 -57.94 -28.87
N LYS A 144 5.39 -59.09 -28.22
CA LYS A 144 5.29 -59.17 -26.76
C LYS A 144 6.58 -58.72 -26.07
N GLN A 145 7.74 -59.15 -26.57
CA GLN A 145 9.05 -58.71 -26.06
C GLN A 145 9.28 -57.21 -26.29
N ALA A 146 8.94 -56.69 -27.48
CA ALA A 146 9.03 -55.27 -27.77
C ALA A 146 8.13 -54.42 -26.83
N ASN A 147 6.91 -54.89 -26.55
CA ASN A 147 6.01 -54.23 -25.61
C ASN A 147 6.56 -54.23 -24.19
N ALA A 148 7.19 -55.33 -23.75
CA ALA A 148 7.82 -55.39 -22.42
C ALA A 148 8.96 -54.37 -22.27
N ILE A 149 9.73 -54.13 -23.32
CA ILE A 149 10.73 -53.04 -23.36
C ILE A 149 10.01 -51.70 -23.19
N VAL A 150 8.97 -51.42 -23.97
CA VAL A 150 8.25 -50.15 -23.83
C VAL A 150 7.60 -49.98 -22.45
N ASP A 151 7.07 -51.04 -21.85
CA ASP A 151 6.44 -50.99 -20.52
C ASP A 151 7.45 -50.67 -19.42
N ALA A 152 8.68 -51.16 -19.53
CA ALA A 152 9.76 -50.76 -18.62
C ALA A 152 10.09 -49.27 -18.72
N TYR A 153 9.97 -48.65 -19.91
CA TYR A 153 10.10 -47.20 -20.06
C TYR A 153 8.90 -46.45 -19.48
N ALA A 154 7.68 -46.91 -19.75
CA ALA A 154 6.45 -46.29 -19.25
C ALA A 154 6.39 -46.30 -17.70
N ARG A 155 6.96 -47.34 -17.06
CA ARG A 155 7.12 -47.42 -15.59
C ARG A 155 8.26 -46.57 -15.03
N GLY A 156 9.10 -45.98 -15.88
CA GLY A 156 10.27 -45.20 -15.46
C GLY A 156 11.50 -46.04 -15.08
N ASN A 157 11.49 -47.35 -15.33
CA ASN A 157 12.63 -48.25 -15.03
C ASN A 157 13.79 -48.08 -16.01
N GLN A 158 13.55 -47.47 -17.17
CA GLN A 158 14.58 -47.16 -18.16
C GLN A 158 14.33 -45.81 -18.84
N SER A 159 15.40 -45.22 -19.37
CA SER A 159 15.33 -43.96 -20.12
C SER A 159 14.84 -44.17 -21.55
N LEU A 160 14.33 -43.11 -22.19
CA LEU A 160 13.91 -43.13 -23.59
C LEU A 160 15.03 -43.61 -24.53
N LYS A 161 16.27 -43.21 -24.24
CA LYS A 161 17.47 -43.61 -24.99
C LYS A 161 17.72 -45.12 -24.87
N SER A 162 17.66 -45.64 -23.65
CA SER A 162 17.85 -47.07 -23.37
C SER A 162 16.77 -47.92 -24.02
N MET A 163 15.50 -47.49 -23.92
CA MET A 163 14.37 -48.14 -24.59
C MET A 163 14.57 -48.17 -26.11
N SER A 164 14.94 -47.04 -26.72
CA SER A 164 15.18 -46.94 -28.16
C SER A 164 16.30 -47.86 -28.61
N GLN A 165 17.38 -47.96 -27.84
CA GLN A 165 18.50 -48.85 -28.11
C GLN A 165 18.09 -50.32 -28.00
N ALA A 166 17.38 -50.71 -26.93
CA ALA A 166 16.90 -52.06 -26.72
C ALA A 166 15.91 -52.50 -27.82
N LEU A 167 14.97 -51.62 -28.21
CA LEU A 167 14.06 -51.88 -29.32
C LEU A 167 14.80 -52.05 -30.64
N SER A 168 15.80 -51.21 -30.91
CA SER A 168 16.61 -51.31 -32.13
C SER A 168 17.35 -52.66 -32.20
N GLN A 169 18.00 -53.07 -31.11
CA GLN A 169 18.69 -54.36 -31.03
C GLN A 169 17.73 -55.55 -31.21
N HIS A 170 16.56 -55.48 -30.57
CA HIS A 170 15.52 -56.50 -30.72
C HIS A 170 15.06 -56.61 -32.19
N LEU A 171 14.77 -55.49 -32.84
CA LEU A 171 14.35 -55.46 -34.25
C LEU A 171 15.42 -55.99 -35.20
N VAL A 172 16.70 -55.66 -34.98
CA VAL A 172 17.82 -56.18 -35.78
C VAL A 172 17.94 -57.70 -35.63
N THR A 173 17.77 -58.20 -34.41
CA THR A 173 17.80 -59.64 -34.12
C THR A 173 16.63 -60.36 -34.80
N GLN A 174 15.41 -59.82 -34.72
CA GLN A 174 14.26 -60.42 -35.40
C GLN A 174 14.46 -60.41 -36.93
N ARG A 175 14.97 -59.32 -37.50
CA ARG A 175 15.31 -59.22 -38.93
C ARG A 175 16.39 -60.19 -39.39
N SER A 176 17.35 -60.56 -38.54
CA SER A 176 18.35 -61.55 -38.91
C SER A 176 17.77 -62.96 -38.88
N ILE A 177 16.91 -63.26 -37.91
CA ILE A 177 16.18 -64.52 -37.81
C ILE A 177 15.24 -64.69 -39.01
N SER A 178 14.47 -63.67 -39.40
CA SER A 178 13.55 -63.76 -40.55
C SER A 178 14.25 -63.82 -41.92
N ARG A 179 15.56 -63.62 -42.00
CA ARG A 179 16.31 -63.71 -43.25
C ARG A 179 16.93 -65.09 -43.48
N LYS A 180 16.94 -65.93 -42.45
CA LYS A 180 17.35 -67.33 -42.54
C LYS A 180 16.15 -68.18 -42.93
#